data_AF-A0A5P9EVJ9-F1
#
_entry.id   AF-A0A5P9EVJ9-F1
#
_cell.length_a   1.000
_cell.length_b   1.000
_cell.length_c   1.000
_cell.angle_alpha   90.00
_cell.angle_beta   90.00
_cell.angle_gamma   90.00
#
_symmetry.space_group_name_H-M   'P 1'
#
loop_
_entity.id
_entity.type
_entity.pdbx_description
1 polymer ?
#
loop_
_entity_poly.entity_id
_entity_poly.type
_entity_poly.pdbx_seq_one_letter_code
_entity_poly.pdbx_strand_id
1 'polypeptide(L)'
;MNLIIAALIVASYFICMRLSSSAISRFGQTRAVKPYRLKYISKTVSIALLVFHLVLLISALGFEYTQVSIFLSSVFAVIGVALFAQWSILSNITASLIIFFGFPYRVGDKIRVMDKDDDISGTIEEITLFHVLIRRGEELITYPNTLILQKGVIKNPGKQLTEAPEKLPETSQAEAQ
;
A
#
# COMPACT_ATOMS: atom_id res chain seq x y z
N MET A 1 -13.32 -27.00 32.53
CA MET A 1 -12.06 -26.70 31.80
C MET A 1 -12.14 -25.39 31.03
N ASN A 2 -13.16 -25.19 30.19
CA ASN A 2 -13.34 -23.98 29.35
C ASN A 2 -13.40 -22.66 30.14
N LEU A 3 -14.01 -22.64 31.33
CA LEU A 3 -14.09 -21.43 32.17
C LEU A 3 -12.74 -20.99 32.74
N ILE A 4 -11.85 -21.94 33.07
CA ILE A 4 -10.49 -21.64 33.56
C ILE A 4 -9.66 -21.05 32.42
N ILE A 5 -9.78 -21.62 31.22
CA ILE A 5 -9.12 -21.10 30.01
C ILE A 5 -9.64 -19.70 29.67
N ALA A 6 -10.96 -19.48 29.73
CA ALA A 6 -11.56 -18.17 29.53
C ALA A 6 -11.06 -17.14 30.56
N ALA A 7 -10.97 -17.51 31.84
CA ALA A 7 -10.41 -16.65 32.89
C ALA A 7 -8.94 -16.30 32.64
N LEU A 8 -8.14 -17.26 32.16
CA LEU A 8 -6.74 -17.02 31.78
C LEU A 8 -6.63 -16.07 30.58
N ILE A 9 -7.49 -16.19 29.57
CA ILE A 9 -7.53 -15.29 28.40
C ILE A 9 -7.89 -13.86 28.83
N VAL A 10 -8.85 -13.71 29.74
CA VAL A 10 -9.22 -12.39 30.28
C VAL A 10 -8.06 -11.81 31.10
N ALA A 11 -7.39 -12.62 31.94
CA ALA A 11 -6.22 -12.18 32.69
C ALA A 11 -5.08 -11.76 31.76
N SER A 12 -4.80 -12.55 30.70
CA SER A 12 -3.78 -12.22 29.71
C SER A 12 -4.10 -10.94 28.95
N TYR A 13 -5.38 -10.67 28.65
CA TYR A 13 -5.81 -9.41 28.02
C TYR A 13 -5.38 -8.20 28.85
N PHE A 14 -5.68 -8.18 30.15
CA PHE A 14 -5.31 -7.06 31.02
C PHE A 14 -3.78 -6.90 31.14
N ILE A 15 -3.04 -8.00 31.17
CA ILE A 15 -1.57 -7.99 31.19
C ILE A 15 -1.03 -7.40 29.88
N CYS A 16 -1.44 -7.93 28.73
CA CYS A 16 -1.04 -7.46 27.41
C CYS A 16 -1.39 -5.99 27.18
N MET A 17 -2.57 -5.56 27.63
CA MET A 17 -3.03 -4.17 27.54
C MET A 17 -2.13 -3.22 28.34
N ARG A 18 -1.77 -3.59 29.58
CA ARG A 18 -0.85 -2.82 30.41
C ARG A 18 0.56 -2.77 29.84
N LEU A 19 1.09 -3.91 29.40
CA LEU A 19 2.42 -3.98 28.80
C LEU A 19 2.49 -3.16 27.51
N SER A 20 1.50 -3.27 26.63
CA SER A 20 1.46 -2.52 25.37
C SER A 20 1.34 -1.02 25.61
N SER A 21 0.49 -0.58 26.53
CA SER A 21 0.35 0.85 26.86
C SER A 21 1.62 1.43 27.50
N SER A 22 2.28 0.65 28.35
CA SER A 22 3.57 1.00 28.95
C SER A 22 4.70 1.05 27.90
N ALA A 23 4.75 0.07 26.99
CA ALA A 23 5.73 0.06 25.90
C ALA A 23 5.56 1.26 24.97
N ILE A 24 4.32 1.53 24.52
CA ILE A 24 4.03 2.65 23.60
C ILE A 24 4.37 4.00 24.24
N SER A 25 4.06 4.19 25.52
CA SER A 25 4.40 5.42 26.24
C SER A 25 5.91 5.59 26.42
N ARG A 26 6.63 4.52 26.80
CA ARG A 26 8.10 4.53 26.91
C ARG A 26 8.77 4.86 25.57
N PHE A 27 8.41 4.14 24.51
CA PHE A 27 8.96 4.37 23.17
C PHE A 27 8.65 5.77 22.64
N GLY A 28 7.46 6.29 22.92
CA GLY A 28 7.07 7.63 22.51
C GLY A 28 7.82 8.76 23.18
N GLN A 29 8.17 8.59 24.47
CA GLN A 29 8.99 9.56 25.21
C GLN A 29 10.45 9.56 24.72
N THR A 30 11.05 8.40 24.46
CA THR A 30 12.42 8.30 23.95
C THR A 30 12.58 8.87 22.54
N ARG A 31 11.51 8.85 21.73
CA ARG A 31 11.52 9.27 20.31
C ARG A 31 10.91 10.67 20.06
N ALA A 32 10.61 11.43 21.12
CA ALA A 32 9.98 12.76 21.04
C ALA A 32 8.73 12.82 20.12
N VAL A 33 7.93 11.74 20.12
CA VAL A 33 6.76 11.64 19.24
C VAL A 33 5.62 12.50 19.78
N LYS A 34 4.95 13.27 18.91
CA LYS A 34 3.82 14.13 19.28
C LYS A 34 2.76 13.36 20.09
N PRO A 35 2.22 13.92 21.18
CA PRO A 35 1.29 13.22 22.08
C PRO A 35 0.01 12.74 21.39
N TYR A 36 -0.46 13.47 20.38
CA TYR A 36 -1.60 13.06 19.56
C TYR A 36 -1.35 11.74 18.82
N ARG A 37 -0.17 11.56 18.22
CA ARG A 37 0.19 10.32 17.51
C ARG A 37 0.32 9.15 18.48
N LEU A 38 0.86 9.38 19.67
CA LEU A 38 0.92 8.37 20.74
C LEU A 38 -0.45 7.87 21.14
N LYS A 39 -1.39 8.79 21.36
CA LYS A 39 -2.77 8.45 21.72
C LYS A 39 -3.45 7.66 20.61
N TYR A 40 -3.23 8.04 19.35
CA TYR A 40 -3.77 7.31 18.21
C TYR A 40 -3.22 5.89 18.13
N ILE A 41 -1.89 5.73 18.20
CA ILE A 41 -1.23 4.41 18.17
C ILE A 41 -1.70 3.52 19.33
N SER A 42 -1.73 4.06 20.56
CA SER A 42 -2.20 3.33 21.74
C SER A 42 -3.65 2.88 21.60
N LYS A 43 -4.53 3.73 21.05
CA LYS A 43 -5.93 3.37 20.79
C LYS A 43 -6.04 2.29 19.72
N THR A 44 -5.29 2.38 18.63
CA THR A 44 -5.27 1.36 17.57
C THR A 44 -4.81 0.00 18.10
N VAL A 45 -3.71 -0.05 18.88
CA VAL A 45 -3.21 -1.30 19.48
C VAL A 45 -4.21 -1.88 20.48
N SER A 46 -4.85 -1.02 21.28
CA SER A 46 -5.88 -1.42 22.24
C SER A 46 -7.08 -2.09 21.56
N ILE A 47 -7.57 -1.51 20.45
CA ILE A 47 -8.66 -2.08 19.66
C ILE A 47 -8.24 -3.42 19.04
N ALA A 48 -7.04 -3.51 18.48
CA ALA A 48 -6.53 -4.75 17.90
C ALA A 48 -6.42 -5.88 18.95
N LEU A 49 -5.88 -5.58 20.13
CA LEU A 49 -5.80 -6.53 21.24
C LEU A 49 -7.17 -6.98 21.73
N LEU A 50 -8.15 -6.07 21.79
CA LEU A 50 -9.52 -6.38 22.16
C LEU A 50 -10.15 -7.36 21.17
N VAL A 51 -10.07 -7.07 19.87
CA VAL A 51 -10.60 -7.96 18.81
C VAL A 51 -9.94 -9.32 18.88
N PHE A 52 -8.61 -9.38 19.01
CA PHE A 52 -7.86 -10.62 19.11
C PHE A 52 -8.30 -11.47 20.32
N HIS A 53 -8.38 -10.88 21.51
CA HIS A 53 -8.80 -11.62 22.71
C HIS A 53 -10.28 -12.01 22.67
N LEU A 54 -11.14 -11.20 22.03
CA LEU A 54 -12.54 -11.55 21.82
C LEU A 54 -12.65 -12.83 20.97
N VAL A 55 -11.89 -12.93 19.87
CA VAL A 55 -11.84 -14.13 19.04
C VAL A 55 -11.36 -15.34 19.86
N LEU A 56 -10.26 -15.20 20.62
CA LEU A 56 -9.76 -16.28 21.48
C LEU A 56 -10.78 -16.72 22.53
N LEU A 57 -11.48 -15.77 23.15
CA LEU A 57 -12.49 -16.05 24.16
C LEU A 57 -13.66 -16.82 23.56
N ILE A 58 -14.15 -16.40 22.40
CA ILE A 58 -15.19 -17.11 21.65
C ILE A 58 -14.70 -18.53 21.35
N SER A 59 -13.50 -18.71 20.79
CA SER A 59 -12.96 -20.05 20.51
C SER A 59 -12.85 -20.94 21.76
N ALA A 60 -12.43 -20.39 22.89
CA ALA A 60 -12.24 -21.14 24.14
C ALA A 60 -13.55 -21.59 24.82
N LEU A 61 -14.68 -20.95 24.51
CA LEU A 61 -15.99 -21.35 25.04
C LEU A 61 -16.46 -22.72 24.50
N GLY A 62 -15.77 -23.29 23.51
CA GLY A 62 -15.97 -24.67 23.07
C GLY A 62 -17.09 -24.82 22.05
N PHE A 63 -17.20 -23.87 21.11
CA PHE A 63 -18.06 -24.01 19.94
C PHE A 63 -17.68 -25.29 19.18
N GLU A 64 -18.69 -26.04 18.71
CA GLU A 64 -18.46 -27.23 17.90
C GLU A 64 -17.61 -26.90 16.67
N TYR A 65 -16.84 -27.87 16.16
CA TYR A 65 -16.01 -27.67 14.95
C TYR A 65 -16.81 -27.06 13.78
N THR A 66 -18.08 -27.41 13.64
CA THR A 66 -19.03 -26.84 12.67
C THR A 66 -19.28 -25.35 12.89
N GLN A 67 -19.39 -24.90 14.14
CA GLN A 67 -19.60 -23.49 14.49
C GLN A 67 -18.32 -22.68 14.27
N VAL A 68 -17.15 -23.25 14.56
CA VAL A 68 -15.85 -22.63 14.27
C VAL A 68 -15.62 -22.47 12.76
N SER A 69 -15.96 -23.48 11.95
CA SER A 69 -15.80 -23.40 10.50
C SER A 69 -16.74 -22.37 9.85
N ILE A 70 -17.99 -22.27 10.32
CA ILE A 70 -18.94 -21.24 9.88
C ILE A 70 -18.46 -19.84 10.26
N PHE A 71 -18.00 -19.65 11.50
CA PHE A 71 -17.43 -18.37 11.93
C PHE A 71 -16.18 -17.99 11.12
N LEU A 72 -15.27 -18.93 10.89
CA LEU A 72 -14.06 -18.67 10.12
C LEU A 72 -14.39 -18.34 8.66
N SER A 73 -15.39 -19.03 8.08
CA SER A 73 -15.89 -18.75 6.73
C SER A 73 -16.48 -17.34 6.62
N SER A 74 -17.24 -16.88 7.62
CA SER A 74 -17.80 -15.53 7.62
C SER A 74 -16.72 -14.45 7.80
N VAL A 75 -15.72 -14.70 8.65
CA VAL A 75 -14.54 -13.82 8.79
C VAL A 75 -13.78 -13.73 7.47
N PHE A 76 -13.52 -14.86 6.81
CA PHE A 76 -12.86 -14.87 5.50
C PHE A 76 -13.69 -14.14 4.43
N ALA A 77 -15.02 -14.28 4.44
CA ALA A 77 -15.88 -13.54 3.54
C ALA A 77 -15.75 -12.02 3.76
N VAL A 78 -15.77 -11.55 5.01
CA VAL A 78 -15.60 -10.12 5.36
C VAL A 78 -14.21 -9.62 4.96
N ILE A 79 -13.15 -10.38 5.25
CA ILE A 79 -11.78 -10.04 4.84
C ILE A 79 -11.67 -9.98 3.31
N GLY A 80 -12.26 -10.93 2.59
CA GLY A 80 -12.29 -10.95 1.13
C GLY A 80 -12.94 -9.69 0.56
N VAL A 81 -14.10 -9.28 1.09
CA VAL A 81 -14.77 -8.04 0.70
C VAL A 81 -13.93 -6.80 1.05
N ALA A 82 -13.31 -6.78 2.23
CA ALA A 82 -12.45 -5.67 2.65
C ALA A 82 -11.21 -5.54 1.75
N LEU A 83 -10.59 -6.65 1.36
CA LEU A 83 -9.46 -6.68 0.42
C LEU A 83 -9.87 -6.24 -0.97
N PHE A 84 -11.06 -6.62 -1.43
CA PHE A 84 -11.61 -6.16 -2.70
C PHE A 84 -11.87 -4.64 -2.67
N ALA A 85 -12.45 -4.12 -1.59
CA ALA A 85 -12.60 -2.68 -1.40
C ALA A 85 -11.24 -1.95 -1.38
N GLN A 86 -10.23 -2.59 -0.80
CA GLN A 86 -8.87 -2.06 -0.67
C GLN A 86 -7.93 -2.48 -1.82
N TRP A 87 -8.48 -2.97 -2.94
CA TRP A 87 -7.72 -3.57 -4.05
C TRP A 87 -6.54 -2.71 -4.53
N SER A 88 -6.72 -1.39 -4.54
CA SER A 88 -5.67 -0.44 -4.94
C SER A 88 -4.40 -0.54 -4.09
N ILE A 89 -4.52 -0.74 -2.78
CA ILE A 89 -3.35 -0.85 -1.88
C ILE A 89 -2.57 -2.13 -2.19
N LEU A 90 -3.29 -3.25 -2.30
CA LEU A 90 -2.67 -4.55 -2.60
C LEU A 90 -2.05 -4.55 -4.00
N SER A 91 -2.73 -3.95 -4.98
CA SER A 91 -2.21 -3.80 -6.33
C SER A 91 -0.91 -2.99 -6.37
N ASN A 92 -0.82 -1.87 -5.65
CA ASN A 92 0.39 -1.05 -5.64
C ASN A 92 1.57 -1.73 -4.90
N ILE A 93 1.31 -2.46 -3.81
CA ILE A 93 2.32 -3.27 -3.11
C ILE A 93 2.86 -4.35 -4.05
N THR A 94 1.96 -5.07 -4.72
CA THR A 94 2.33 -6.13 -5.67
C THR A 94 3.11 -5.54 -6.85
N ALA A 95 2.70 -4.36 -7.32
CA ALA A 95 3.39 -3.65 -8.38
C ALA A 95 4.81 -3.22 -7.96
N SER A 96 4.99 -2.70 -6.75
CA SER A 96 6.31 -2.37 -6.18
C SER A 96 7.27 -3.58 -6.23
N LEU A 97 6.78 -4.75 -5.83
CA LEU A 97 7.55 -5.99 -5.85
C LEU A 97 7.98 -6.39 -7.26
N ILE A 98 7.04 -6.31 -8.22
CA ILE A 98 7.32 -6.59 -9.63
C ILE A 98 8.32 -5.60 -10.21
N ILE A 99 8.19 -4.31 -9.90
CA ILE A 99 9.13 -3.28 -10.35
C ILE A 99 10.53 -3.57 -9.78
N PHE A 100 10.62 -3.88 -8.49
CA PHE A 100 11.90 -4.10 -7.82
C PHE A 100 12.64 -5.35 -8.33
N PHE A 101 11.94 -6.46 -8.54
CA PHE A 101 12.57 -7.74 -8.92
C PHE A 101 12.55 -8.04 -10.43
N GLY A 102 11.53 -7.59 -11.14
CA GLY A 102 11.25 -8.01 -12.51
C GLY A 102 11.47 -6.94 -13.57
N PHE A 103 11.49 -5.66 -13.22
CA PHE A 103 11.61 -4.60 -14.23
C PHE A 103 13.06 -4.24 -14.55
N PRO A 104 13.36 -3.90 -15.82
CA PRO A 104 14.71 -3.50 -16.25
C PRO A 104 15.05 -2.04 -15.90
N TYR A 105 14.19 -1.33 -15.15
CA TYR A 105 14.39 0.05 -14.72
C TYR A 105 14.71 0.09 -13.22
N ARG A 106 15.80 0.77 -12.86
CA ARG A 106 16.27 0.92 -11.49
C ARG A 106 16.35 2.39 -11.12
N VAL A 107 16.51 2.66 -9.83
CA VAL A 107 16.85 4.01 -9.33
C VAL A 107 18.08 4.53 -10.09
N GLY A 108 17.98 5.75 -10.61
CA GLY A 108 18.99 6.40 -11.44
C GLY A 108 18.76 6.27 -12.96
N ASP A 109 17.86 5.39 -13.41
CA ASP A 109 17.54 5.28 -14.84
C ASP A 109 16.67 6.46 -15.31
N LYS A 110 16.96 6.97 -16.52
CA LYS A 110 16.08 7.91 -17.21
C LYS A 110 14.96 7.15 -17.91
N ILE A 111 13.72 7.54 -17.64
CA ILE A 111 12.54 6.91 -18.22
C ILE A 111 11.56 7.96 -18.76
N ARG A 112 10.72 7.54 -19.71
CA ARG A 112 9.48 8.22 -20.08
C ARG A 112 8.34 7.22 -20.04
N VAL A 113 7.33 7.49 -19.21
CA VAL A 113 6.09 6.74 -19.20
C VAL A 113 5.22 7.25 -20.35
N MET A 114 4.73 6.34 -21.18
CA MET A 114 3.85 6.64 -22.30
C MET A 114 2.43 6.87 -21.78
N ASP A 115 2.20 8.05 -21.22
CA ASP A 115 0.86 8.53 -20.91
C ASP A 115 0.32 9.40 -22.05
N LYS A 116 -0.99 9.39 -22.26
CA LYS A 116 -1.63 10.17 -23.35
C LYS A 116 -1.87 11.62 -22.95
N ASP A 117 -2.07 11.83 -21.66
CA ASP A 117 -2.55 13.10 -21.13
C ASP A 117 -1.39 13.97 -20.62
N ASP A 118 -0.30 13.35 -20.13
CA ASP A 118 0.83 14.05 -19.51
C ASP A 118 2.19 13.46 -19.94
N ASP A 119 3.20 14.32 -20.14
CA ASP A 119 4.58 13.88 -20.36
C ASP A 119 5.26 13.55 -19.03
N ILE A 120 5.15 12.28 -18.62
CA ILE A 120 5.80 11.77 -17.42
C ILE A 120 7.20 11.25 -17.79
N SER A 121 8.17 12.16 -17.85
CA SER A 121 9.57 11.84 -18.15
C SER A 121 10.53 12.39 -17.11
N GLY A 122 11.61 11.66 -16.84
CA GLY A 122 12.59 12.05 -15.83
C GLY A 122 13.51 10.91 -15.42
N THR A 123 14.21 11.10 -14.30
CA THR A 123 15.08 10.08 -13.70
C THR A 123 14.39 9.46 -12.50
N ILE A 124 14.40 8.14 -12.37
CA ILE A 124 13.84 7.47 -11.19
C ILE A 124 14.69 7.84 -9.97
N GLU A 125 14.11 8.55 -9.01
CA GLU A 125 14.78 8.96 -7.77
C GLU A 125 14.61 7.89 -6.68
N GLU A 126 13.39 7.34 -6.55
CA GLU A 126 13.08 6.32 -5.55
C GLU A 126 11.92 5.44 -6.01
N ILE A 127 11.94 4.16 -5.63
CA ILE A 127 10.80 3.24 -5.78
C ILE A 127 10.32 2.91 -4.36
N THR A 128 9.12 3.37 -4.02
CA THR A 128 8.48 3.10 -2.72
C THR A 128 7.46 1.97 -2.84
N LEU A 129 6.83 1.62 -1.71
CA LEU A 129 5.80 0.60 -1.66
C LEU A 129 4.54 0.95 -2.48
N PHE A 130 4.22 2.24 -2.63
CA PHE A 130 2.98 2.67 -3.27
C PHE A 130 3.18 3.49 -4.56
N HIS A 131 4.34 4.11 -4.74
CA HIS A 131 4.62 4.99 -5.86
C HIS A 131 6.11 5.00 -6.21
N VAL A 132 6.41 5.44 -7.43
CA VAL A 132 7.76 5.77 -7.89
C VAL A 132 7.88 7.29 -7.94
N LEU A 133 9.01 7.79 -7.43
CA LEU A 133 9.38 9.19 -7.52
C LEU A 133 10.24 9.40 -8.77
N ILE A 134 9.81 10.29 -9.65
CA ILE A 134 10.48 10.60 -10.91
C ILE A 134 10.88 12.08 -10.88
N ARG A 135 12.19 12.34 -10.93
CA ARG A 135 12.77 13.68 -10.94
C ARG A 135 12.80 14.23 -12.36
N ARG A 136 12.16 15.38 -12.59
CA ARG A 136 12.18 16.11 -13.86
C ARG A 136 12.66 17.55 -13.61
N GLY A 137 13.95 17.82 -13.85
CA GLY A 137 14.51 19.13 -13.50
C GLY A 137 14.35 19.40 -12.01
N GLU A 138 13.62 20.46 -11.66
CA GLU A 138 13.29 20.80 -10.26
C GLU A 138 12.03 20.10 -9.74
N GLU A 139 11.21 19.52 -10.62
CA GLU A 139 9.95 18.88 -10.26
C GLU A 139 10.17 17.46 -9.69
N LEU A 140 9.28 17.05 -8.77
CA LEU A 140 9.18 15.68 -8.26
C LEU A 140 7.82 15.11 -8.62
N ILE A 141 7.79 14.17 -9.55
CA ILE A 141 6.57 13.52 -9.99
C ILE A 141 6.37 12.26 -9.14
N THR A 142 5.22 12.15 -8.48
CA THR A 142 4.83 10.95 -7.73
C THR A 142 3.88 10.13 -8.60
N TYR A 143 4.32 8.96 -9.07
CA TYR A 143 3.53 8.13 -9.98
C TYR A 143 3.21 6.76 -9.34
N PRO A 144 1.92 6.36 -9.24
CA PRO A 144 1.54 5.10 -8.62
C PRO A 144 2.19 3.89 -9.29
N ASN A 145 2.62 2.91 -8.48
CA ASN A 145 3.31 1.71 -8.99
C ASN A 145 2.43 0.92 -9.97
N THR A 146 1.14 0.77 -9.66
CA THR A 146 0.19 0.06 -10.54
C THR A 146 0.08 0.74 -11.90
N LEU A 147 0.11 2.07 -11.97
CA LEU A 147 0.00 2.79 -13.23
C LEU A 147 1.28 2.64 -14.08
N ILE A 148 2.47 2.63 -13.46
CA ILE A 148 3.72 2.36 -14.19
C ILE A 148 3.66 1.01 -14.92
N LEU A 149 3.13 -0.01 -14.25
CA LEU A 149 3.02 -1.35 -14.83
C LEU A 149 1.98 -1.45 -15.96
N GLN A 150 0.98 -0.58 -15.96
CA GLN A 150 -0.10 -0.59 -16.96
C GLN A 150 0.24 0.22 -18.21
N LYS A 151 1.31 1.03 -18.17
CA LYS A 151 1.71 1.92 -19.27
C LYS A 151 3.03 1.43 -19.88
N GLY A 152 3.23 1.74 -21.16
CA GLY A 152 4.53 1.54 -21.80
C GLY A 152 5.56 2.47 -21.16
N VAL A 153 6.79 2.00 -20.94
CA VAL A 153 7.88 2.82 -20.39
C VAL A 153 9.09 2.72 -21.31
N ILE A 154 9.60 3.86 -21.74
CA ILE A 154 10.82 3.96 -22.55
C ILE A 154 11.99 4.22 -21.61
N LYS A 155 12.97 3.32 -21.59
CA LYS A 155 14.25 3.53 -20.90
C LYS A 155 15.21 4.30 -21.80
N ASN A 156 15.91 5.27 -21.22
CA ASN A 156 16.85 6.15 -21.92
C ASN A 156 16.21 6.80 -23.17
N PRO A 157 15.08 7.51 -23.03
CA PRO A 157 14.47 8.19 -24.16
C PRO A 157 15.49 9.16 -24.78
N GLY A 158 15.75 9.01 -26.07
CA GLY A 158 16.55 9.97 -26.83
C GLY A 158 15.86 11.34 -26.85
N LYS A 159 16.64 12.43 -26.99
CA LYS A 159 16.11 13.82 -27.02
C LYS A 159 14.96 14.04 -28.02
N GLN A 160 14.86 13.22 -29.07
CA GLN A 160 13.98 13.41 -30.23
C GLN A 160 12.49 13.06 -30.03
N LEU A 161 12.08 12.44 -28.92
CA LEU A 161 10.66 12.07 -28.71
C LEU A 161 9.85 13.17 -28.00
N THR A 162 10.46 14.28 -27.59
CA THR A 162 9.80 15.37 -26.83
C THR A 162 9.13 16.38 -27.76
N GLU A 163 9.45 16.33 -29.04
CA GLU A 163 8.73 17.05 -30.09
C GLU A 163 7.68 16.07 -30.62
N ALA A 164 6.41 16.31 -30.26
CA ALA A 164 5.27 15.61 -30.84
C ALA A 164 5.37 15.63 -32.38
N PRO A 165 4.85 14.63 -33.10
CA PRO A 165 4.87 14.64 -34.56
C PRO A 165 4.19 15.93 -35.04
N GLU A 166 5.01 16.84 -35.56
CA GLU A 166 4.62 18.00 -36.32
C GLU A 166 3.60 17.51 -37.34
N LYS A 167 2.39 18.09 -37.28
CA LYS A 167 1.27 17.71 -38.14
C LYS A 167 1.78 17.55 -39.55
N LEU A 168 1.57 16.36 -40.13
CA LEU A 168 1.81 16.10 -41.55
C LEU A 168 1.28 17.30 -42.33
N PRO A 169 2.09 17.95 -43.19
CA PRO A 169 1.63 19.11 -43.91
C PRO A 169 0.37 18.70 -44.66
N GLU A 170 -0.75 19.33 -44.32
CA GLU A 170 -1.94 19.31 -45.14
C GLU A 170 -1.48 19.65 -46.54
N THR A 171 -1.60 18.68 -47.44
CA THR A 171 -1.36 18.84 -48.88
C THR A 171 -2.31 19.92 -49.38
N SER A 172 -1.87 21.17 -49.23
CA SER A 172 -2.31 22.33 -49.97
C SER A 172 -1.78 22.16 -51.40
N GLN A 173 -2.47 21.32 -52.15
CA GLN A 173 -2.51 21.39 -53.60
C GLN A 173 -3.98 21.33 -54.03
N ALA A 174 -4.70 22.40 -53.71
CA ALA A 174 -5.58 22.98 -54.69
C ALA A 174 -4.84 24.15 -55.35
N GLU A 175 -5.03 24.26 -56.66
CA GLU A 175 -4.76 25.41 -57.55
C GLU A 175 -3.55 25.34 -58.50
N ALA A 176 -3.93 25.40 -59.78
CA ALA A 176 -3.21 25.90 -60.95
C ALA A 176 -2.17 24.99 -61.63
N GLN A 177 -2.66 24.08 -62.49
CA GLN A 177 -2.57 24.17 -63.96
C GLN A 177 -3.30 23.00 -64.64
#